data_AF-X1B3J2-F1
#
_entry.id   AF-X1B3J2-F1
#
_cell.length_a   1.000
_cell.length_b   1.000
_cell.length_c   1.000
_cell.angle_alpha   90.00
_cell.angle_beta   90.00
_cell.angle_gamma   90.00
#
_symmetry.space_group_name_H-M   'P 1'
#
loop_
_entity.id
_entity.type
_entity.pdbx_description
1 polymer ?
#
loop_
_entity_poly.entity_id
_entity_poly.type
_entity_poly.pdbx_seq_one_letter_code
_entity_poly.pdbx_strand_id
1 'polypeptide(L)' 'TGLINELVELALAEHDHATNIFLQWFVSEQVEEEESVTGVLEQLKLMGEAKGGLFMIDRELAKRSPGNTSGESE' A
#
# COMPACT_ATOMS: atom_id res chain seq x y z
N THR A 1 -6.13 -7.89 -1.66
CA THR A 1 -6.66 -6.94 -0.68
C THR A 1 -7.62 -7.59 0.33
N GLY A 2 -8.08 -8.84 0.14
CA GLY A 2 -9.06 -9.48 1.05
C GLY A 2 -8.49 -10.17 2.30
N LEU A 3 -7.26 -10.69 2.26
CA LEU A 3 -6.77 -11.61 3.31
C LEU A 3 -6.64 -10.96 4.70
N ILE A 4 -6.13 -9.73 4.80
CA ILE A 4 -6.03 -9.05 6.10
C ILE A 4 -7.41 -8.61 6.60
N ASN A 5 -8.32 -8.20 5.71
CA ASN A 5 -9.68 -7.84 6.10
C ASN A 5 -10.42 -9.07 6.65
N GLU A 6 -10.23 -10.25 6.06
CA GLU A 6 -10.76 -11.51 6.60
C GLU A 6 -10.21 -11.83 8.00
N LEU A 7 -8.94 -11.53 8.27
CA LEU A 7 -8.36 -11.67 9.61
C LEU A 7 -8.93 -10.67 10.62
N VAL A 8 -9.20 -9.43 10.20
CA VAL A 8 -9.86 -8.42 11.04
C VAL A 8 -11.28 -8.85 11.39
N GLU A 9 -12.05 -9.30 10.40
CA GLU A 9 -13.42 -9.82 10.61
C GLU A 9 -13.41 -11.02 11.56
N LEU A 10 -12.44 -11.94 11.41
CA LEU A 10 -12.29 -13.08 12.31
C LEU A 10 -11.95 -12.64 13.75
N ALA A 11 -11.02 -11.69 13.92
CA ALA A 11 -10.65 -11.18 15.23
C ALA A 11 -11.85 -10.50 15.93
N LEU A 12 -12.67 -9.77 15.18
CA LEU A 12 -13.90 -9.16 15.70
C LEU A 12 -14.94 -10.22 16.09
N ALA A 13 -15.12 -11.25 15.26
CA ALA A 13 -16.06 -12.35 15.52
C ALA A 13 -15.68 -13.16 16.78
N GLU A 14 -14.38 -13.34 17.03
CA GLU A 14 -13.86 -14.04 18.22
C GLU A 14 -13.67 -13.12 19.44
N HIS A 15 -14.06 -11.84 19.34
CA HIS A 15 -13.85 -10.82 20.37
C HIS A 15 -12.38 -10.64 20.79
N ASP A 16 -11.43 -10.96 19.90
CA ASP A 16 -10.00 -10.75 20.11
C ASP A 16 -9.60 -9.31 19.77
N HIS A 17 -9.83 -8.42 20.73
CA HIS A 17 -9.49 -7.00 20.59
C HIS A 17 -7.99 -6.74 20.42
N ALA A 18 -7.13 -7.59 20.98
CA ALA A 18 -5.68 -7.42 20.87
C ALA A 18 -5.21 -7.66 19.43
N THR A 19 -5.67 -8.77 18.83
CA THR A 19 -5.38 -9.07 17.42
C THR A 19 -6.00 -8.03 16.49
N ASN A 20 -7.22 -7.56 16.76
CA ASN A 20 -7.81 -6.49 15.96
C ASN A 20 -6.95 -5.21 15.97
N ILE A 21 -6.50 -4.75 17.15
CA ILE A 21 -5.62 -3.57 17.26
C ILE A 21 -4.31 -3.79 16.52
N PHE A 22 -3.70 -4.97 16.67
CA PHE A 22 -2.48 -5.33 15.96
C PHE A 22 -2.65 -5.28 14.43
N LEU A 23 -3.78 -5.76 13.90
CA LEU A 23 -4.05 -5.79 12.46
C LEU A 23 -4.35 -4.40 11.87
N GLN A 24 -4.72 -3.40 12.67
CA GLN A 24 -5.03 -2.05 12.15
C GLN A 24 -3.84 -1.44 11.40
N TRP A 25 -2.61 -1.63 11.90
CA TRP A 25 -1.41 -1.15 11.21
C TRP A 25 -1.29 -1.75 9.80
N PHE A 26 -1.55 -3.06 9.65
CA PHE A 26 -1.49 -3.75 8.36
C PHE A 26 -2.62 -3.33 7.40
N VAL A 27 -3.78 -2.94 7.93
CA VAL A 27 -4.87 -2.37 7.12
C VAL A 27 -4.45 -1.02 6.57
N SER A 28 -3.94 -0.13 7.43
CA SER A 28 -3.45 1.19 7.01
C SER A 28 -2.33 1.06 5.98
N GLU A 29 -1.35 0.19 6.21
CA GLU A 29 -0.24 -0.05 5.29
C GLU A 29 -0.72 -0.54 3.92
N GLN A 30 -1.71 -1.44 3.87
CA GLN A 30 -2.27 -1.89 2.60
C GLN A 30 -2.99 -0.77 1.84
N VAL A 31 -3.67 0.14 2.53
CA VAL A 31 -4.33 1.28 1.87
C VAL A 31 -3.27 2.18 1.22
N GLU A 32 -2.20 2.49 1.94
CA GLU A 32 -1.10 3.31 1.41
C GLU A 32 -0.39 2.62 0.22
N GLU A 33 -0.12 1.32 0.33
CA GLU A 33 0.51 0.55 -0.74
C GLU A 33 -0.40 0.41 -1.98
N GLU A 34 -1.70 0.21 -1.78
CA GLU A 34 -2.66 0.14 -2.88
C GLU A 34 -2.79 1.47 -3.62
N GLU A 35 -2.79 2.60 -2.92
CA GLU A 35 -2.76 3.94 -3.52
C GLU A 35 -1.45 4.17 -4.30
N SER A 36 -0.32 3.82 -3.70
CA SER A 36 1.01 3.91 -4.30
C SER A 36 1.09 3.14 -5.62
N VAL A 37 0.63 1.88 -5.64
CA VAL A 37 0.62 1.01 -6.82
C VAL A 37 -0.39 1.52 -7.86
N THR A 38 -1.56 1.97 -7.43
CA THR A 38 -2.57 2.53 -8.33
C THR A 38 -2.04 3.76 -9.07
N GLY A 39 -1.34 4.65 -8.37
CA GLY A 39 -0.71 5.82 -9.00
C GLY A 39 0.34 5.45 -10.07
N VAL A 40 1.14 4.41 -9.83
CA VAL A 40 2.10 3.91 -10.85
C VAL A 40 1.35 3.32 -12.06
N LEU A 41 0.29 2.55 -11.81
CA LEU A 41 -0.52 1.95 -12.87
C LEU A 41 -1.19 3.02 -13.76
N GLU A 42 -1.66 4.10 -13.16
CA GLU A 42 -2.22 5.24 -13.90
C GLU A 42 -1.18 5.94 -14.77
N GLN A 43 0.03 6.16 -14.25
CA GLN A 43 1.15 6.69 -15.04
C GLN A 43 1.46 5.78 -16.23
N LEU A 44 1.54 4.47 -16.01
CA LEU A 44 1.76 3.49 -17.08
C LEU A 44 0.66 3.55 -18.14
N LYS A 45 -0.61 3.63 -17.75
CA LYS A 45 -1.75 3.76 -18.67
C LYS A 45 -1.68 5.06 -19.48
N LEU A 46 -1.30 6.17 -18.86
CA LEU A 46 -1.18 7.47 -19.52
C LEU A 46 -0.09 7.46 -20.62
N MET A 47 0.99 6.70 -20.42
CA MET A 47 2.10 6.66 -21.36
C MET A 47 1.83 5.83 -22.63
N GLY A 48 0.90 4.88 -22.58
CA GLY A 48 0.53 4.05 -23.74
C GLY A 48 1.76 3.37 -24.40
N GLU A 49 1.95 3.56 -25.71
CA GLU A 49 3.10 3.01 -26.47
C GLU A 49 4.25 4.01 -26.69
N ALA A 50 4.31 5.10 -25.92
CA ALA A 50 5.39 6.08 -26.08
C ALA A 50 6.75 5.43 -25.78
N LYS A 51 7.60 5.26 -26.82
CA LYS A 51 8.89 4.55 -26.76
C LYS A 51 9.90 5.09 -25.73
N GLY A 52 9.70 6.28 -25.17
CA GLY A 52 10.52 6.86 -24.10
C GLY A 52 9.85 6.88 -22.71
N GLY A 53 8.60 6.44 -22.61
CA GLY A 53 7.81 6.64 -21.41
C GLY A 53 8.23 5.79 -20.22
N LEU A 54 8.57 4.53 -20.48
CA LEU A 54 9.09 3.63 -19.45
C LEU A 54 10.36 4.18 -18.78
N PHE A 55 11.24 4.84 -19.55
CA PHE A 55 12.45 5.45 -19.00
C PHE A 55 12.14 6.66 -18.08
N MET A 56 11.07 7.41 -18.37
CA MET A 56 10.64 8.51 -17.51
C MET A 56 10.01 8.00 -16.21
N ILE A 57 9.19 6.95 -16.28
CA ILE A 57 8.59 6.31 -15.10
C ILE A 57 9.69 5.70 -14.22
N ASP A 58 10.64 4.97 -14.81
CA ASP A 58 11.77 4.36 -14.08
C ASP A 58 12.55 5.42 -13.26
N ARG A 59 12.87 6.55 -13.90
CA ARG A 59 13.54 7.67 -13.22
C ARG A 59 12.70 8.30 -12.11
N GLU A 60 11.38 8.31 -12.24
CA GLU A 60 10.49 8.86 -11.20
C GLU A 60 10.35 7.89 -10.02
N LEU A 61 10.20 6.60 -10.29
CA LEU A 61 10.19 5.56 -9.27
C LEU A 61 11.52 5.49 -8.50
N ALA A 62 12.66 5.71 -9.16
CA ALA A 62 13.96 5.75 -8.51
C ALA A 62 14.13 6.90 -7.50
N LYS A 63 13.28 7.94 -7.55
CA LYS A 63 13.27 9.03 -6.56
C LYS A 63 12.36 8.74 -5.37
N ARG A 64 11.53 7.69 -5.42
CA ARG A 64 10.69 7.30 -4.29
C ARG A 64 11.62 6.88 -3.15
N SER A 65 11.52 7.59 -2.03
CA SER A 65 12.11 7.14 -0.78
C SER A 65 11.17 6.11 -0.17
N PRO A 66 11.64 4.98 0.38
CA PRO A 66 10.81 4.15 1.24
C PRO A 66 10.26 5.06 2.34
N GLY A 67 8.95 4.99 2.56
CA GLY A 67 8.21 5.87 3.46
C GLY A 67 8.95 6.02 4.79
N ASN A 68 9.09 7.26 5.24
CA ASN A 68 9.59 7.55 6.57
C ASN A 68 8.63 6.93 7.59
N THR A 69 8.98 5.76 8.13
CA THR A 69 8.30 5.09 9.25
C THR A 69 8.53 5.85 10.55
N SER A 70 8.15 7.13 10.59
CA SER A 70 8.14 7.92 11.81
C SER A 70 6.70 8.08 12.28
N GLY A 71 6.24 7.10 13.04
CA GLY A 71 4.94 7.13 13.69
C GLY A 71 4.69 5.83 14.43
N GLU A 72 4.85 5.88 15.76
CA GLU A 72 4.40 4.89 16.74
C GLU A 72 5.30 3.67 16.98
N SER A 73 6.40 3.91 17.70
CA SER A 73 6.86 2.98 18.73
C SER A 73 7.48 3.77 19.89
N GLU A 74 6.63 4.35 20.73
CA GLU A 74 6.74 4.47 22.21
C GLU A 74 5.51 5.19 22.78
#